data_AF-A0A2P6GIB1-F1
#
_entry.id   AF-A0A2P6GIB1-F1
#
_cell.length_a   1.000
_cell.length_b   1.000
_cell.length_c   1.000
_cell.angle_alpha   90.00
_cell.angle_beta   90.00
_cell.angle_gamma   90.00
#
_symmetry.space_group_name_H-M   'P 1'
#
loop_
_entity.id
_entity.type
_entity.pdbx_description
1 polymer ?
#
loop_
_entity_poly.entity_id
_entity_poly.type
_entity_poly.pdbx_seq_one_letter_code
_entity_poly.pdbx_strand_id
1 'polypeptide(L)'
;IVNDFIPYQKAINFCNDKRLVDKYKVTDKSKPGIYVMNPTEAGVLQKAEGGATNNWIKTKVDATGDKMVDQFTAEAAALVKANPLGSDPLEKTDCSAFAADFAKFAKGTALYKKKSRK
;
A
#
# COMPACT_ATOMS: atom_id res chain seq x y z
N ILE A 1 -21.91 14.08 -1.50
CA ILE A 1 -20.73 14.55 -0.72
C ILE A 1 -19.96 13.38 -0.11
N VAL A 2 -20.44 12.65 0.92
CA VAL A 2 -19.68 11.50 1.49
C VAL A 2 -19.48 10.37 0.46
N ASN A 3 -20.53 10.08 -0.32
CA ASN A 3 -20.51 9.02 -1.33
C ASN A 3 -19.57 9.31 -2.52
N ASP A 4 -19.26 10.59 -2.78
CA ASP A 4 -18.38 11.01 -3.88
C ASP A 4 -16.95 11.26 -3.39
N PHE A 5 -16.80 11.64 -2.13
CA PHE A 5 -15.52 11.98 -1.52
C PHE A 5 -14.65 10.75 -1.27
N ILE A 6 -15.19 9.65 -0.75
CA ILE A 6 -14.38 8.45 -0.47
C ILE A 6 -13.80 7.85 -1.77
N PRO A 7 -14.58 7.66 -2.85
CA PRO A 7 -14.02 7.18 -4.12
C PRO A 7 -12.96 8.13 -4.69
N TYR A 8 -13.23 9.44 -4.69
CA TYR A 8 -12.26 10.44 -5.11
C TYR A 8 -10.97 10.36 -4.29
N GLN A 9 -11.08 10.32 -2.96
CA GLN A 9 -9.92 10.27 -2.05
C GLN A 9 -9.08 9.01 -2.27
N LYS A 10 -9.72 7.85 -2.47
CA LYS A 10 -9.01 6.61 -2.82
C LYS A 10 -8.23 6.75 -4.13
N ALA A 11 -8.88 7.26 -5.17
CA ALA A 11 -8.28 7.42 -6.49
C ALA A 11 -7.11 8.42 -6.48
N ILE A 12 -7.29 9.61 -5.90
CA ILE A 12 -6.22 10.61 -5.87
C ILE A 12 -5.04 10.20 -4.98
N ASN A 13 -5.29 9.51 -3.86
CA ASN A 13 -4.22 8.98 -3.00
C ASN A 13 -3.43 7.89 -3.72
N PHE A 14 -4.11 6.94 -4.37
CA PHE A 14 -3.45 5.94 -5.19
C PHE A 14 -2.61 6.59 -6.28
N CYS A 15 -3.15 7.59 -6.98
CA CYS A 15 -2.42 8.28 -8.04
C CYS A 15 -1.24 9.10 -7.52
N ASN A 16 -1.30 9.62 -6.29
CA ASN A 16 -0.16 10.26 -5.64
C ASN A 16 0.97 9.24 -5.40
N ASP A 17 0.65 8.07 -4.85
CA ASP A 17 1.63 7.02 -4.57
C ASP A 17 2.18 6.42 -5.87
N LYS A 18 1.32 6.19 -6.88
CA LYS A 18 1.73 5.70 -8.20
C LYS A 18 2.74 6.63 -8.87
N ARG A 19 2.57 7.96 -8.77
CA ARG A 19 3.54 8.93 -9.30
C ARG A 19 4.91 8.84 -8.62
N LEU A 20 4.94 8.55 -7.31
CA LEU A 20 6.17 8.31 -6.58
C LEU A 20 6.84 7.01 -7.05
N VAL A 21 6.07 5.91 -7.09
CA VAL A 21 6.55 4.60 -7.52
C VAL A 21 7.06 4.65 -8.95
N ASP A 22 6.30 5.20 -9.90
CA ASP A 22 6.71 5.27 -11.30
C ASP A 22 7.98 6.11 -11.50
N LYS A 23 8.19 7.14 -10.68
CA LYS A 23 9.40 7.98 -10.75
C LYS A 23 10.64 7.31 -10.17
N TYR A 24 10.49 6.53 -9.10
CA TYR A 24 11.63 6.03 -8.32
C TYR A 24 11.76 4.50 -8.34
N LYS A 25 10.89 3.76 -9.04
CA LYS A 25 10.98 2.31 -9.12
C LYS A 25 12.29 1.87 -9.75
N VAL A 26 12.87 0.82 -9.18
CA VAL A 26 14.09 0.16 -9.68
C VAL A 26 13.85 -1.34 -9.77
N THR A 27 14.47 -1.97 -10.76
CA THR A 27 14.47 -3.44 -10.94
C THR A 27 15.75 -4.08 -10.39
N ASP A 28 16.80 -3.27 -10.18
CA ASP A 28 18.08 -3.68 -9.61
C ASP A 28 18.12 -3.26 -8.13
N LYS A 29 18.17 -4.26 -7.24
CA LYS A 29 18.23 -4.08 -5.78
C LYS A 29 19.46 -3.29 -5.30
N SER A 30 20.52 -3.21 -6.10
CA SER A 30 21.73 -2.45 -5.77
C SER A 30 21.59 -0.95 -6.02
N LYS A 31 20.52 -0.51 -6.70
CA LYS A 31 20.29 0.89 -7.04
C LYS A 31 19.44 1.59 -5.97
N PRO A 32 19.69 2.89 -5.72
CA PRO A 32 18.79 3.68 -4.87
C PRO A 32 17.43 3.85 -5.57
N GLY A 33 16.35 3.45 -4.89
CA GLY A 33 14.99 3.57 -5.40
C GLY A 33 13.99 2.69 -4.66
N ILE A 34 12.79 2.56 -5.24
CA ILE A 34 11.72 1.70 -4.75
C ILE A 34 11.82 0.36 -5.47
N TYR A 35 12.28 -0.67 -4.76
CA TYR A 35 12.27 -2.04 -5.26
C TYR A 35 11.04 -2.78 -4.74
N VAL A 36 10.24 -3.35 -5.64
CA VAL A 36 9.07 -4.17 -5.30
C VAL A 36 9.45 -5.64 -5.48
N MET A 37 9.45 -6.39 -4.38
CA MET A 37 9.74 -7.83 -4.40
C MET A 37 8.67 -8.60 -5.17
N ASN A 38 9.10 -9.60 -5.94
CA ASN A 38 8.18 -10.59 -6.51
C ASN A 38 7.69 -11.58 -5.42
N PRO A 39 6.65 -12.39 -5.69
CA PRO A 39 6.11 -13.32 -4.70
C PRO A 39 7.13 -14.33 -4.16
N THR A 40 8.08 -14.80 -4.98
CA THR A 40 9.13 -15.73 -4.54
C THR A 40 10.07 -15.08 -3.53
N GLU A 41 10.47 -13.84 -3.78
CA GLU A 41 11.34 -13.07 -2.87
C GLU A 41 10.64 -12.73 -1.56
N ALA A 42 9.38 -12.30 -1.63
CA ALA A 42 8.56 -12.07 -0.45
C ALA A 42 8.40 -13.35 0.38
N GLY A 43 8.24 -14.51 -0.26
CA GLY A 43 8.13 -15.81 0.40
C GLY A 43 9.37 -16.19 1.23
N VAL A 44 10.56 -15.75 0.84
CA VAL A 44 11.79 -15.97 1.64
C VAL A 44 11.69 -15.22 2.97
N LEU A 45 11.22 -13.97 2.95
CA LEU A 45 11.04 -13.17 4.17
C LEU A 45 9.92 -13.72 5.05
N GLN A 46 8.80 -14.15 4.46
CA GLN A 46 7.70 -14.78 5.19
C GLN A 46 8.16 -16.05 5.92
N LYS A 47 8.95 -16.89 5.24
CA LYS A 47 9.52 -18.10 5.84
C LYS A 47 10.50 -17.77 6.98
N ALA A 48 11.30 -16.71 6.81
CA ALA A 48 12.24 -16.26 7.83
C ALA A 48 11.54 -15.65 9.04
N GLU A 49 10.42 -14.92 8.84
CA GLU A 49 9.60 -14.37 9.93
C GLU A 49 8.89 -15.47 10.72
N GLY A 50 8.45 -16.53 10.05
CA GLY A 50 8.01 -17.77 10.70
C GLY A 50 6.79 -17.61 11.62
N GLY A 51 5.99 -16.55 11.45
CA GLY A 51 4.87 -16.22 12.33
C GLY A 51 5.29 -15.70 13.70
N ALA A 52 6.53 -15.23 13.88
CA ALA A 52 7.04 -14.73 15.15
C ALA A 52 6.11 -13.68 15.78
N THR A 53 5.57 -12.77 14.96
CA THR A 53 4.62 -11.75 15.42
C THR A 53 3.32 -12.37 15.94
N ASN A 54 2.77 -13.32 15.20
CA ASN A 54 1.54 -14.03 15.59
C ASN A 54 1.74 -14.83 16.88
N ASN A 55 2.88 -15.53 16.99
CA ASN A 55 3.25 -16.25 18.21
C ASN A 55 3.35 -15.32 19.41
N TRP A 56 3.95 -14.13 19.24
CA TRP A 56 4.00 -13.14 20.31
C TRP A 56 2.59 -12.64 20.70
N ILE A 57 1.73 -12.32 19.73
CA ILE A 57 0.35 -11.86 19.99
C ILE A 57 -0.41 -12.93 20.78
N LYS A 58 -0.26 -14.20 20.44
CA LYS A 58 -0.90 -15.32 21.16
C LYS A 58 -0.53 -15.39 22.64
N THR A 59 0.63 -14.87 23.05
CA THR A 59 1.00 -14.75 24.48
C THR A 59 0.28 -13.63 25.23
N LYS A 60 -0.40 -12.73 24.52
CA LYS A 60 -1.05 -11.53 25.06
C LYS A 60 -2.58 -11.62 25.07
N VAL A 61 -3.13 -12.66 24.47
CA VAL A 61 -4.57 -12.85 24.31
C VAL A 61 -5.01 -14.14 24.98
N ASP A 62 -6.32 -14.26 25.19
CA ASP A 62 -6.92 -15.50 25.67
C ASP A 62 -7.07 -16.54 24.55
N ALA A 63 -7.66 -17.70 24.87
CA ALA A 63 -7.89 -18.77 23.90
C ALA A 63 -8.82 -18.38 22.74
N THR A 64 -9.68 -17.38 22.93
CA THR A 64 -10.53 -16.87 21.85
C THR A 64 -9.70 -16.01 20.90
N GLY A 65 -8.88 -15.12 21.44
CA GLY A 65 -7.96 -14.31 20.66
C GLY A 65 -6.91 -15.14 19.93
N ASP A 66 -6.41 -16.22 20.54
CA ASP A 66 -5.49 -17.17 19.89
C ASP A 66 -6.09 -17.73 18.59
N LYS A 67 -7.34 -18.22 18.66
CA LYS A 67 -8.08 -18.70 17.48
C LYS A 67 -8.27 -17.62 16.42
N MET A 68 -8.51 -16.38 16.82
CA MET A 68 -8.63 -15.25 15.89
C MET A 68 -7.33 -14.96 15.16
N VAL A 69 -6.16 -15.15 15.81
CA VAL A 69 -4.85 -15.01 15.16
C VAL A 69 -4.66 -16.09 14.08
N ASP A 70 -5.06 -17.33 14.36
CA ASP A 70 -5.01 -18.41 13.37
C ASP A 70 -5.95 -18.15 12.19
N GLN A 71 -7.18 -17.75 12.48
CA GLN A 71 -8.16 -17.40 11.46
C GLN A 71 -7.65 -16.25 10.57
N PHE A 72 -7.15 -15.18 11.18
CA PHE A 72 -6.58 -14.04 10.45
C PHE A 72 -5.45 -14.49 9.51
N THR A 73 -4.56 -15.36 9.98
CA THR A 73 -3.44 -15.86 9.17
C THR A 73 -3.92 -16.65 7.95
N ALA A 74 -4.89 -17.55 8.16
CA ALA A 74 -5.45 -18.36 7.09
C ALA A 74 -6.20 -17.52 6.05
N GLU A 75 -7.05 -16.59 6.51
CA GLU A 75 -7.82 -15.70 5.65
C GLU A 75 -6.92 -14.73 4.88
N ALA A 76 -5.90 -14.15 5.53
CA ALA A 76 -4.94 -13.28 4.88
C ALA A 76 -4.18 -14.00 3.76
N ALA A 77 -3.72 -15.23 4.01
CA ALA A 77 -3.02 -16.03 2.99
C ALA A 77 -3.92 -16.31 1.76
N ALA A 78 -5.19 -16.65 1.99
CA ALA A 78 -6.15 -16.87 0.93
C ALA A 78 -6.44 -15.58 0.13
N LEU A 79 -6.63 -14.45 0.83
CA LEU A 79 -6.90 -13.15 0.21
C LEU A 79 -5.71 -12.64 -0.62
N VAL A 80 -4.48 -12.77 -0.13
CA VAL A 80 -3.27 -12.39 -0.88
C VAL A 80 -3.14 -13.22 -2.15
N LYS A 81 -3.44 -14.53 -2.09
CA LYS A 81 -3.42 -15.40 -3.26
C LYS A 81 -4.50 -15.02 -4.28
N ALA A 82 -5.69 -14.64 -3.81
CA ALA A 82 -6.82 -14.28 -4.66
C ALA A 82 -6.69 -12.89 -5.30
N ASN A 83 -5.92 -11.98 -4.68
CA ASN A 83 -5.77 -10.59 -5.10
C ASN A 83 -4.29 -10.28 -5.37
N PRO A 84 -3.69 -10.82 -6.45
CA PRO A 84 -2.30 -10.52 -6.81
C PRO A 84 -2.12 -9.04 -7.17
N LEU A 85 -0.89 -8.53 -7.03
CA LEU A 85 -0.54 -7.18 -7.50
C LEU A 85 -1.02 -6.95 -8.94
N GLY A 86 -1.70 -5.84 -9.19
CA GLY A 86 -2.31 -5.52 -10.48
C GLY A 86 -3.78 -5.92 -10.61
N SER A 87 -4.34 -6.69 -9.68
CA SER A 87 -5.73 -7.17 -9.79
C SER A 87 -6.77 -6.13 -9.36
N ASP A 88 -6.40 -5.17 -8.49
CA ASP A 88 -7.36 -4.20 -7.94
C ASP A 88 -7.79 -3.19 -9.04
N PRO A 89 -9.09 -2.88 -9.19
CA PRO A 89 -9.56 -1.85 -10.13
C PRO A 89 -8.91 -0.48 -9.91
N LEU A 90 -8.54 -0.14 -8.68
CA LEU A 90 -7.84 1.09 -8.34
C LEU A 90 -6.51 1.21 -9.09
N GLU A 91 -5.84 0.09 -9.36
CA GLU A 91 -4.59 0.07 -10.13
C GLU A 91 -4.77 0.44 -11.61
N LYS A 92 -6.01 0.40 -12.11
CA LYS A 92 -6.40 0.80 -13.46
C LYS A 92 -6.93 2.25 -13.52
N THR A 93 -6.90 2.97 -12.41
CA THR A 93 -7.31 4.39 -12.36
C THR A 93 -6.47 5.22 -13.33
N ASP A 94 -7.13 5.99 -14.19
CA ASP A 94 -6.45 6.99 -15.01
C ASP A 94 -5.99 8.17 -14.14
N CYS A 95 -4.72 8.15 -13.79
CA CYS A 95 -4.13 9.20 -12.96
C CYS A 95 -3.91 10.53 -13.68
N SER A 96 -4.08 10.59 -15.00
CA SER A 96 -4.01 11.86 -15.74
C SER A 96 -5.17 12.79 -15.36
N ALA A 97 -6.31 12.23 -14.95
CA ALA A 97 -7.47 12.99 -14.48
C ALA A 97 -7.16 13.89 -13.27
N PHE A 98 -6.15 13.55 -12.46
CA PHE A 98 -5.74 14.32 -11.27
C PHE A 98 -4.54 15.24 -11.51
N ALA A 99 -4.06 15.37 -12.75
CA ALA A 99 -2.86 16.16 -13.06
C ALA A 99 -2.98 17.62 -12.60
N ALA A 100 -4.15 18.23 -12.79
CA ALA A 100 -4.42 19.60 -12.35
C ALA A 100 -4.37 19.74 -10.82
N ASP A 101 -4.85 18.75 -10.07
CA ASP A 101 -4.79 18.76 -8.60
C ASP A 101 -3.36 18.70 -8.09
N PHE A 102 -2.52 17.87 -8.71
CA PHE A 102 -1.11 17.80 -8.36
C PHE A 102 -0.32 19.05 -8.77
N ALA A 103 -0.67 19.65 -9.91
CA ALA A 103 -0.02 20.87 -10.39
C ALA A 103 -0.15 22.04 -9.41
N LYS A 104 -1.25 22.10 -8.64
CA LYS A 104 -1.46 23.12 -7.60
C LYS A 104 -0.32 23.15 -6.57
N PHE A 105 0.38 22.04 -6.34
CA PHE A 105 1.47 21.91 -5.37
C PHE A 105 2.88 21.90 -6.00
N ALA A 106 2.98 22.13 -7.31
CA ALA A 106 4.26 22.13 -8.03
C ALA A 106 5.17 23.30 -7.59
N LYS A 107 6.48 23.17 -7.81
CA LYS A 107 7.45 24.25 -7.52
C LYS A 107 7.04 25.52 -8.25
N GLY A 108 6.96 26.63 -7.52
CA GLY A 108 6.58 27.94 -8.06
C GLY A 108 5.09 28.29 -7.93
N THR A 109 4.24 27.40 -7.41
CA THR A 109 2.84 27.73 -7.12
C THR A 109 2.66 28.28 -5.70
N ALA A 110 1.51 28.92 -5.48
CA ALA A 110 1.13 29.47 -4.17
C ALA A 110 0.99 28.41 -3.06
N LEU A 111 0.82 27.13 -3.41
CA LEU A 111 0.73 26.03 -2.44
C LEU A 111 2.04 25.25 -2.27
N TYR A 112 3.09 25.56 -3.04
CA TYR A 112 4.38 24.88 -2.92
C TYR A 112 4.96 25.03 -1.51
N LYS A 113 5.22 23.91 -0.83
CA LYS A 113 5.74 23.85 0.56
C LYS A 113 4.88 24.59 1.60
N LYS A 114 3.63 24.96 1.27
CA LYS A 114 2.76 25.67 2.20
C LYS A 114 2.36 24.72 3.34
N LYS A 115 2.84 25.00 4.55
CA LYS A 115 2.56 24.20 5.76
C LYS A 115 1.21 24.51 6.42
N SER A 116 0.51 25.57 5.97
CA SER A 116 -0.71 26.02 6.64
C SER A 116 -1.87 25.08 6.33
N ARG A 117 -2.22 24.23 7.29
CA ARG A 117 -3.59 23.75 7.44
C ARG A 117 -4.39 24.93 7.99
N LYS A 118 -5.13 25.62 7.12
CA LYS A 118 -6.25 26.45 7.58
C LYS A 118 -7.44 25.52 7.77
#